data_AF-A0A2V7MNV3-F1
#
_entry.id   AF-A0A2V7MNV3-F1
#
_cell.length_a   1.000
_cell.length_b   1.000
_cell.length_c   1.000
_cell.angle_alpha   90.00
_cell.angle_beta   90.00
_cell.angle_gamma   90.00
#
_symmetry.space_group_name_H-M   'P 1'
#
loop_
_entity.id
_entity.type
_entity.pdbx_description
1 polymer ?
#
loop_
_entity_poly.entity_id
_entity_poly.type
_entity_poly.pdbx_seq_one_letter_code
_entity_poly.pdbx_strand_id
1 'polypeptide(L)'
;EDGVSVDVLDLRTLLPMDDAAIVATVKKTNKVLIVHEDTRTGGIAGEITARINEQAFEWLDGPIMRVTAHDVPLPYAPTLEDFVLPQTDDIVKAARWLAAY
;
A
#
# COMPACT_ATOMS: atom_id res chain seq x y z
N GLU A 1 5.57 7.21 -18.48
CA GLU A 1 4.51 7.84 -19.29
C GLU A 1 3.81 8.97 -18.52
N ASP A 2 3.57 8.83 -17.21
CA ASP A 2 2.82 9.84 -16.43
C ASP A 2 3.68 10.93 -15.74
N GLY A 3 5.01 10.93 -15.93
CA GLY A 3 5.90 11.88 -15.26
C GLY A 3 6.04 11.69 -13.73
N VAL A 4 5.47 10.62 -13.18
CA VAL A 4 5.52 10.29 -11.75
C VAL A 4 6.77 9.47 -11.44
N SER A 5 7.52 9.88 -10.42
CA SER A 5 8.60 9.09 -9.82
C SER A 5 8.07 8.31 -8.62
N VAL A 6 8.39 7.03 -8.52
CA VAL A 6 7.93 6.14 -7.44
C VAL A 6 9.14 5.55 -6.73
N ASP A 7 9.09 5.54 -5.40
CA ASP A 7 10.04 4.82 -4.55
C ASP A 7 9.39 3.53 -4.06
N VAL A 8 10.00 2.39 -4.32
CA VAL A 8 9.46 1.07 -3.94
C VAL A 8 10.23 0.54 -2.75
N LEU A 9 9.53 0.39 -1.62
CA LEU A 9 10.07 -0.21 -0.40
C LEU A 9 9.49 -1.62 -0.22
N ASP A 10 10.35 -2.62 -0.28
CA ASP A 10 10.03 -3.99 0.15
C ASP A 10 10.35 -4.13 1.64
N LEU A 11 9.32 -4.42 2.44
CA LEU A 11 9.45 -4.48 3.91
C LEU A 11 10.28 -5.68 4.38
N ARG A 12 10.25 -6.81 3.66
CA ARG A 12 10.89 -8.11 4.00
C ARG A 12 10.49 -8.74 5.34
N THR A 13 10.49 -7.99 6.43
CA THR A 13 10.18 -8.41 7.80
C THR A 13 8.97 -7.64 8.30
N LEU A 14 7.91 -8.37 8.68
CA LEU A 14 6.71 -7.76 9.29
C LEU A 14 6.80 -7.64 10.81
N LEU A 15 7.59 -8.53 11.44
CA LEU A 15 7.75 -8.55 12.89
C LEU A 15 9.18 -9.01 13.27
N PRO A 16 10.03 -8.12 13.80
CA PRO A 16 9.84 -6.68 13.95
C PRO A 16 9.87 -5.93 12.60
N MET A 17 8.98 -4.95 12.42
CA MET A 17 8.91 -4.13 11.21
C MET A 17 9.99 -3.04 11.20
N ASP A 18 10.55 -2.74 10.03
CA ASP A 18 11.53 -1.66 9.86
C ASP A 18 10.85 -0.29 9.73
N ASP A 19 10.38 0.23 10.87
CA ASP A 19 9.71 1.53 10.95
C ASP A 19 10.61 2.68 10.46
N ALA A 20 11.93 2.57 10.65
CA ALA A 20 12.88 3.59 10.23
C ALA A 20 12.92 3.71 8.70
N ALA A 21 12.94 2.58 7.98
CA ALA A 21 12.89 2.58 6.52
C ALA A 21 11.55 3.12 5.99
N ILE A 22 10.44 2.76 6.63
CA ILE A 22 9.10 3.28 6.28
C ILE A 22 9.08 4.80 6.44
N VAL A 23 9.44 5.31 7.62
CA VAL A 23 9.41 6.75 7.91
C VAL A 23 10.34 7.53 6.98
N ALA A 24 11.55 7.02 6.70
CA ALA A 24 12.47 7.67 5.76
C ALA A 24 11.87 7.80 4.35
N THR A 25 11.17 6.75 3.88
CA THR A 25 10.49 6.74 2.58
C THR A 25 9.33 7.75 2.55
N VAL A 26 8.48 7.75 3.60
CA VAL A 26 7.36 8.70 3.71
C VAL A 26 7.83 10.15 3.64
N LYS A 27 8.91 10.49 4.36
CA LYS A 27 9.48 11.85 4.35
C LYS A 27 10.04 12.26 2.99
N LYS A 28 10.44 11.29 2.15
CA LYS A 28 10.97 11.52 0.81
C LYS A 28 9.88 11.69 -0.25
N THR A 29 8.76 10.97 -0.11
CA THR A 29 7.72 10.90 -1.16
C THR A 29 6.42 11.62 -0.82
N ASN A 30 6.15 11.88 0.47
CA ASN A 30 4.96 12.54 1.01
C ASN A 30 3.60 11.87 0.72
N LYS A 31 3.55 10.90 -0.18
CA LYS A 31 2.37 10.11 -0.53
C LYS A 31 2.70 8.63 -0.47
N VAL A 32 1.76 7.84 0.04
CA VAL A 32 1.98 6.43 0.35
C VAL A 32 0.86 5.56 -0.22
N LEU A 33 1.27 4.52 -0.95
CA LEU A 33 0.43 3.43 -1.41
C LEU A 33 0.98 2.12 -0.84
N ILE A 34 0.18 1.42 -0.03
CA ILE A 34 0.54 0.13 0.54
C ILE A 34 -0.11 -0.98 -0.30
N VAL A 35 0.66 -2.02 -0.64
CA VAL A 35 0.21 -3.14 -1.48
C VAL A 35 0.50 -4.46 -0.80
N HIS A 36 -0.50 -5.35 -0.71
CA HIS A 36 -0.30 -6.75 -0.31
C HIS A 36 -1.46 -7.65 -0.77
N GLU A 37 -1.28 -8.97 -0.79
CA GLU A 37 -2.30 -9.93 -1.24
C GLU A 37 -3.27 -10.40 -0.15
N ASP A 38 -2.99 -10.12 1.13
CA ASP A 38 -3.95 -10.44 2.20
C ASP A 38 -5.19 -9.53 2.14
N THR A 39 -6.24 -9.94 2.84
CA THR A 39 -7.50 -9.22 3.02
C THR A 39 -7.28 -7.78 3.53
N ARG A 40 -8.18 -6.89 3.11
CA ARG A 40 -8.10 -5.46 3.45
C ARG A 40 -8.34 -5.25 4.94
N THR A 41 -9.37 -5.89 5.49
CA THR A 41 -9.83 -5.67 6.85
C THR A 41 -9.08 -6.58 7.80
N GLY A 42 -8.36 -5.99 8.75
CA GLY A 42 -7.50 -6.74 9.69
C GLY A 42 -6.14 -7.14 9.13
N GLY A 43 -5.87 -6.90 7.85
CA GLY A 43 -4.58 -7.16 7.22
C GLY A 43 -3.47 -6.17 7.61
N ILE A 44 -2.23 -6.50 7.23
CA ILE A 44 -1.01 -5.80 7.63
C ILE A 44 -0.96 -4.33 7.19
N ALA A 45 -1.61 -3.97 6.08
CA ALA A 45 -1.65 -2.56 5.65
C ALA A 45 -2.36 -1.66 6.68
N GLY A 46 -3.25 -2.20 7.52
CA GLY A 46 -3.85 -1.46 8.63
C GLY A 46 -2.81 -1.02 9.66
N GLU A 47 -1.96 -1.96 10.09
CA GLU A 47 -0.87 -1.70 11.05
C GLU A 47 0.16 -0.71 10.47
N ILE A 48 0.58 -0.90 9.22
CA ILE A 48 1.52 0.02 8.55
C ILE A 48 0.92 1.45 8.49
N THR A 49 -0.37 1.56 8.17
CA THR A 49 -1.07 2.86 8.13
C THR A 49 -1.10 3.53 9.50
N ALA A 50 -1.40 2.77 10.55
CA ALA A 50 -1.41 3.30 11.92
C ALA A 50 -0.02 3.81 12.34
N ARG A 51 1.03 3.02 12.10
CA ARG A 51 2.41 3.39 12.41
C ARG A 51 2.88 4.65 11.67
N ILE A 52 2.55 4.77 10.38
CA ILE A 52 2.88 5.97 9.60
C ILE A 52 2.16 7.20 10.18
N ASN A 53 0.87 7.06 10.54
CA ASN A 53 0.13 8.16 11.17
C ASN A 53 0.73 8.56 12.53
N GLU A 54 1.22 7.61 13.33
CA GLU A 54 1.82 7.92 14.63
C GLU A 54 3.19 8.60 14.50
N GLN A 55 3.99 8.24 13.48
CA GLN A 55 5.41 8.61 13.40
C GLN A 55 5.73 9.66 12.32
N ALA A 56 4.89 9.81 11.31
CA ALA A 56 5.20 10.60 10.11
C ALA A 56 3.99 11.32 9.50
N PHE A 57 2.89 11.51 10.24
CA PHE A 57 1.67 12.16 9.72
C PHE A 57 1.91 13.55 9.14
N GLU A 58 2.77 14.36 9.76
CA GLU A 58 3.07 15.73 9.31
C GLU A 58 3.74 15.81 7.93
N TRP A 59 4.25 14.68 7.40
CA TRP A 59 4.86 14.62 6.08
C TRP A 59 3.89 14.14 4.99
N LEU A 60 2.65 13.79 5.33
CA LEU A 60 1.69 13.29 4.35
C LEU A 60 0.98 14.43 3.61
N ASP A 61 1.15 14.48 2.29
CA ASP A 61 0.46 15.41 1.39
C ASP A 61 -0.85 14.80 0.81
N GLY A 62 -1.27 13.64 1.32
CA GLY A 62 -2.48 12.97 0.89
C GLY A 62 -2.81 11.74 1.75
N PRO A 63 -3.98 11.13 1.52
CA PRO A 63 -4.37 9.95 2.27
C PRO A 63 -3.45 8.76 1.96
N ILE A 64 -3.17 7.94 2.98
CA ILE A 64 -2.53 6.64 2.78
C ILE A 64 -3.53 5.73 2.07
N MET A 65 -3.18 5.28 0.87
CA MET A 65 -4.00 4.37 0.08
C MET A 65 -3.54 2.93 0.27
N ARG A 66 -4.48 1.99 0.15
CA ARG A 66 -4.23 0.56 0.31
C ARG A 66 -4.83 -0.21 -0.86
N VAL A 67 -4.00 -0.95 -1.58
CA VAL A 67 -4.41 -1.91 -2.61
C VAL A 67 -4.17 -3.30 -2.05
N THR A 68 -5.25 -4.03 -1.83
CA THR A 68 -5.26 -5.31 -1.11
C THR A 68 -6.21 -6.27 -1.79
N ALA A 69 -6.21 -7.54 -1.38
CA ALA A 69 -7.28 -8.43 -1.80
C ALA A 69 -8.64 -8.00 -1.25
N HIS A 70 -9.69 -8.45 -1.92
CA HIS A 70 -11.06 -8.28 -1.45
C HIS A 70 -11.30 -9.07 -0.14
N ASP A 71 -12.19 -8.58 0.73
CA ASP A 71 -12.53 -9.22 2.01
C ASP A 71 -13.46 -10.44 1.80
N VAL A 72 -12.97 -11.45 1.09
CA VAL A 72 -13.66 -12.70 0.78
C VAL A 72 -12.67 -13.87 0.85
N PRO A 73 -13.14 -15.12 1.09
CA PRO A 73 -12.29 -16.30 0.97
C PRO A 73 -11.69 -16.43 -0.43
N LEU A 74 -10.41 -16.77 -0.52
CA LEU A 74 -9.72 -16.91 -1.81
C LEU A 74 -10.34 -18.08 -2.62
N PRO A 75 -10.86 -17.82 -3.83
CA PRO A 75 -11.49 -18.85 -4.66
C PRO A 75 -10.45 -19.65 -5.44
N TYR A 76 -10.76 -20.91 -5.75
CA TYR A 76 -9.88 -21.78 -6.54
C TYR A 76 -9.90 -21.49 -8.05
N ALA A 77 -11.01 -20.97 -8.58
CA ALA A 77 -11.14 -20.75 -10.01
C ALA A 77 -10.23 -19.59 -10.44
N PRO A 78 -9.32 -19.76 -11.42
CA PRO A 78 -8.31 -18.73 -11.74
C PRO A 78 -8.90 -17.36 -12.04
N THR A 79 -10.01 -17.30 -12.79
CA THR A 79 -10.68 -16.03 -13.12
C THR A 79 -11.25 -15.31 -11.90
N LEU A 80 -11.60 -16.04 -10.84
CA LEU A 80 -12.08 -15.47 -9.58
C LEU A 80 -10.91 -15.14 -8.65
N GLU A 81 -9.82 -15.90 -8.70
CA GLU A 81 -8.58 -15.61 -7.97
C GLU A 81 -7.99 -14.29 -8.45
N ASP A 82 -7.85 -14.10 -9.77
CA ASP A 82 -7.40 -12.86 -10.41
C ASP A 82 -8.29 -11.66 -10.02
N PHE A 83 -9.59 -11.89 -9.85
CA PHE A 83 -10.54 -10.84 -9.44
C PHE A 83 -10.42 -10.46 -7.96
N VAL A 84 -10.00 -11.41 -7.10
CA VAL A 84 -9.87 -11.18 -5.65
C VAL A 84 -8.51 -10.60 -5.29
N LEU A 85 -7.44 -11.06 -5.95
CA LEU A 85 -6.08 -10.60 -5.72
C LEU A 85 -5.82 -9.26 -6.42
N PRO A 86 -5.02 -8.37 -5.82
CA PRO A 86 -4.68 -7.10 -6.43
C PRO A 86 -3.87 -7.30 -7.72
N GLN A 87 -4.30 -6.67 -8.80
CA GLN A 87 -3.61 -6.71 -10.09
C GLN A 87 -2.75 -5.47 -10.30
N THR A 88 -1.85 -5.52 -11.28
CA THR A 88 -1.00 -4.37 -11.64
C THR A 88 -1.83 -3.15 -12.02
N ASP A 89 -2.96 -3.36 -12.70
CA ASP A 89 -3.88 -2.28 -13.09
C ASP A 89 -4.51 -1.59 -11.87
N ASP A 90 -4.79 -2.32 -10.80
CA ASP A 90 -5.32 -1.75 -9.55
C ASP A 90 -4.28 -0.86 -8.88
N ILE A 91 -3.02 -1.31 -8.85
CA ILE A 91 -1.88 -0.56 -8.29
C ILE A 91 -1.66 0.71 -9.11
N VAL A 92 -1.61 0.62 -10.44
CA VAL A 92 -1.40 1.78 -11.33
C VAL A 92 -2.54 2.78 -11.22
N LYS A 93 -3.79 2.32 -11.18
CA LYS A 93 -4.97 3.17 -11.00
C LYS A 93 -4.92 3.92 -9.67
N ALA A 94 -4.61 3.22 -8.58
CA ALA A 94 -4.48 3.83 -7.25
C ALA A 94 -3.31 4.81 -7.18
N ALA A 95 -2.16 4.46 -7.76
CA ALA A 95 -0.98 5.31 -7.80
C ALA A 95 -1.23 6.61 -8.58
N ARG A 96 -1.89 6.54 -9.75
CA ARG A 96 -2.27 7.71 -10.55
C ARG A 96 -3.24 8.63 -9.81
N TRP A 97 -4.25 8.04 -9.16
CA TRP A 97 -5.19 8.80 -8.35
C TRP A 97 -4.47 9.51 -7.19
N LEU A 98 -3.60 8.80 -6.47
CA LEU A 98 -2.86 9.35 -5.34
C LEU A 98 -1.89 10.46 -5.79
N ALA A 99 -1.19 10.27 -6.91
CA ALA A 99 -0.29 11.28 -7.46
C ALA A 99 -1.01 12.61 -7.74
N ALA A 100 -2.26 12.57 -8.18
CA ALA A 100 -3.08 13.74 -8.53
C ALA A 100 -3.84 14.40 -7.36
N TYR A 101 -3.86 13.77 -6.17
CA TYR A 101 -4.50 14.32 -4.96
C TYR A 101 -3.87 15.65 -4.53
#